data_AF-A0A537S696-F1
#
_entry.id   AF-A0A537S696-F1
#
_cell.length_a   1.000
_cell.length_b   1.000
_cell.length_c   1.000
_cell.angle_alpha   90.00
_cell.angle_beta   90.00
_cell.angle_gamma   90.00
#
_symmetry.space_group_name_H-M   'P 1'
#
loop_
_entity.id
_entity.type
_entity.pdbx_description
1 polymer ?
#
loop_
_entity_poly.entity_id
_entity_poly.type
_entity_poly.pdbx_seq_one_letter_code
_entity_poly.pdbx_strand_id
1 'polypeptide(L)'
;MSKTAEISVLTANRLGDGIVVFLDFEGAWSENIAEALAARSPDEVRQLQDRGAHDAAHNLVVEPYLMEVREAGGSLIPIRYRERVRVSGPTILDDVPGYVEPGVATGAVVRQAHHDVGNRGPHTEPRPETRTQPRPELVEGRAADSTHAQAA
;
A
#
# COMPACT_ATOMS: atom_id res chain seq x y z
N MET A 1 -20.03 -14.81 16.52
CA MET A 1 -19.59 -13.86 15.47
C MET A 1 -19.19 -14.69 14.27
N SER A 2 -20.02 -14.71 13.23
CA SER A 2 -19.79 -15.51 12.03
C SER A 2 -18.49 -15.08 11.37
N LYS A 3 -17.58 -16.03 11.17
CA LYS A 3 -16.36 -15.83 10.37
C LYS A 3 -16.82 -15.43 8.97
N THR A 4 -16.67 -14.15 8.61
CA THR A 4 -16.82 -13.69 7.23
C THR A 4 -15.92 -14.57 6.37
N ALA A 5 -16.46 -15.14 5.28
CA ALA A 5 -15.67 -15.94 4.36
C ALA A 5 -14.41 -15.15 3.97
N GLU A 6 -13.23 -15.75 4.15
CA GLU A 6 -11.93 -15.14 3.85
C GLU A 6 -11.75 -15.09 2.34
N ILE A 7 -12.35 -14.09 1.70
CA ILE A 7 -12.15 -13.83 0.27
C ILE A 7 -10.74 -13.27 0.10
N SER A 8 -9.97 -13.88 -0.80
CA SER A 8 -8.61 -13.47 -1.09
C SER A 8 -8.42 -13.23 -2.57
N VAL A 9 -7.61 -12.23 -2.91
CA VAL A 9 -7.14 -11.97 -4.27
C VAL A 9 -5.63 -12.06 -4.32
N LEU A 10 -5.07 -12.36 -5.48
CA LEU A 10 -3.62 -12.36 -5.69
C LEU A 10 -3.18 -10.96 -6.14
N THR A 11 -2.17 -10.40 -5.48
CA THR A 11 -1.56 -9.12 -5.85
C THR A 11 -0.04 -9.27 -5.98
N ALA A 12 0.59 -8.40 -6.77
CA ALA A 12 2.04 -8.32 -6.92
C ALA A 12 2.46 -6.93 -7.41
N ASN A 13 3.77 -6.73 -7.61
CA ASN A 13 4.29 -5.65 -8.45
C ASN A 13 4.64 -6.21 -9.83
N ARG A 14 4.20 -5.58 -10.92
CA ARG A 14 4.65 -5.94 -12.26
C ARG A 14 6.12 -5.59 -12.42
N LEU A 15 6.93 -6.51 -12.96
CA LEU A 15 8.38 -6.30 -13.01
C LEU A 15 8.78 -5.13 -13.92
N GLY A 16 8.07 -4.93 -15.04
CA GLY A 16 8.46 -3.97 -16.07
C GLY A 16 8.41 -2.51 -15.64
N ASP A 17 7.47 -2.14 -14.78
CA ASP A 17 7.18 -0.76 -14.38
C ASP A 17 6.91 -0.59 -12.88
N GLY A 18 6.91 -1.68 -12.11
CA GLY A 18 6.78 -1.66 -10.67
C GLY A 18 5.37 -1.37 -10.16
N ILE A 19 4.38 -1.24 -11.03
CA ILE A 19 3.02 -0.90 -10.58
C ILE A 19 2.35 -2.08 -9.88
N VAL A 20 1.36 -1.77 -9.06
CA VAL A 20 0.58 -2.78 -8.35
C VAL A 20 -0.42 -3.41 -9.30
N VAL A 21 -0.44 -4.74 -9.35
CA VAL A 21 -1.34 -5.51 -10.21
C VAL A 21 -2.06 -6.60 -9.41
N PHE A 22 -3.16 -7.07 -10.00
CA PHE A 22 -4.03 -8.11 -9.49
C PHE A 22 -4.27 -9.14 -10.59
N LEU A 23 -4.29 -10.42 -10.24
CA LEU A 23 -4.59 -11.47 -11.21
C LEU A 23 -6.10 -11.50 -11.48
N ASP A 24 -6.51 -11.37 -12.73
CA ASP A 24 -7.91 -11.42 -13.15
C ASP A 24 -8.39 -12.86 -13.47
N PHE A 25 -9.65 -12.98 -13.88
CA PHE A 25 -10.27 -14.26 -14.21
C PHE A 25 -9.79 -14.88 -15.54
N GLU A 26 -9.21 -14.08 -16.44
CA GLU A 26 -8.59 -14.55 -17.69
C GLU A 26 -7.14 -15.00 -17.44
N GLY A 27 -6.62 -14.72 -16.24
CA GLY A 27 -5.25 -14.98 -15.85
C GLY A 27 -4.27 -13.93 -16.37
N ALA A 28 -4.72 -12.72 -16.68
CA ALA A 28 -3.87 -11.58 -16.93
C ALA A 28 -3.67 -10.74 -15.66
N TRP A 29 -2.65 -9.88 -15.68
CA TRP A 29 -2.33 -8.98 -14.58
C TRP A 29 -2.95 -7.61 -14.84
N SER A 30 -4.05 -7.31 -14.16
CA SER A 30 -4.79 -6.05 -14.25
C SER A 30 -4.34 -5.05 -13.17
N GLU A 31 -4.43 -3.77 -13.50
CA GLU A 31 -4.17 -2.66 -12.56
C GLU A 31 -5.40 -2.37 -11.68
N ASN A 32 -6.55 -2.95 -12.06
CA ASN A 32 -7.83 -2.70 -11.44
C ASN A 32 -8.22 -3.87 -10.52
N ILE A 33 -8.25 -3.60 -9.21
CA ILE A 33 -8.67 -4.61 -8.22
C ILE A 33 -10.10 -5.12 -8.45
N ALA A 34 -10.98 -4.36 -9.12
CA ALA A 34 -12.33 -4.80 -9.41
C ALA A 34 -12.39 -5.98 -10.39
N GLU A 35 -11.34 -6.19 -11.19
CA GLU A 35 -11.22 -7.30 -12.14
C GLU A 35 -10.55 -8.53 -11.53
N ALA A 36 -10.05 -8.42 -10.29
CA ALA A 36 -9.30 -9.46 -9.63
C ALA A 36 -10.14 -10.73 -9.40
N LEU A 37 -9.53 -11.89 -9.65
CA LEU A 37 -10.12 -13.19 -9.35
C LEU A 37 -10.18 -13.39 -7.83
N ALA A 38 -11.41 -13.45 -7.31
CA ALA A 38 -11.71 -13.64 -5.90
C ALA A 38 -11.76 -15.14 -5.54
N ALA A 39 -10.75 -15.63 -4.82
CA ALA A 39 -10.75 -16.98 -4.25
C ALA A 39 -11.61 -17.04 -2.98
N ARG A 40 -12.48 -18.05 -2.91
CA ARG A 40 -13.43 -18.28 -1.81
C ARG A 40 -13.26 -19.65 -1.16
N SER A 41 -12.54 -20.55 -1.82
CA SER A 41 -12.22 -21.89 -1.35
C SER A 41 -10.71 -22.10 -1.21
N PRO A 42 -10.27 -23.05 -0.35
CA PRO A 42 -8.85 -23.38 -0.23
C PRO A 42 -8.19 -23.80 -1.55
N ASP A 43 -8.94 -24.47 -2.43
CA ASP A 43 -8.42 -24.91 -3.73
C ASP A 43 -8.17 -23.73 -4.68
N GLU A 44 -9.08 -22.75 -4.73
CA GLU A 44 -8.88 -21.51 -5.50
C GLU A 44 -7.70 -20.70 -4.95
N VAL A 45 -7.57 -20.63 -3.62
CA VAL A 45 -6.43 -19.96 -2.96
C VAL A 45 -5.11 -20.61 -3.39
N ARG A 46 -5.05 -21.94 -3.40
CA ARG A 46 -3.88 -22.68 -3.86
C ARG A 46 -3.59 -22.43 -5.35
N GLN A 47 -4.62 -22.43 -6.20
CA GLN A 47 -4.45 -22.14 -7.63
C GLN A 47 -3.89 -20.74 -7.87
N LEU A 48 -4.34 -19.74 -7.12
CA LEU A 48 -3.77 -18.39 -7.17
C LEU A 48 -2.30 -18.39 -6.76
N GLN A 49 -1.93 -19.08 -5.69
CA GLN A 49 -0.55 -19.17 -5.24
C GLN A 49 0.35 -19.85 -6.28
N ASP A 50 -0.09 -20.99 -6.82
CA ASP A 50 0.64 -21.73 -7.85
C ASP A 50 0.85 -20.86 -9.09
N ARG A 51 -0.19 -20.09 -9.49
CA ARG A 51 -0.11 -19.16 -10.61
C ARG A 51 0.84 -17.99 -10.33
N GLY A 52 0.78 -17.41 -9.13
CA GLY A 52 1.70 -16.36 -8.72
C GLY A 52 3.15 -16.83 -8.74
N ALA A 53 3.43 -17.99 -8.16
CA ALA A 53 4.77 -18.57 -8.15
C ALA A 53 5.30 -18.83 -9.57
N HIS A 54 4.45 -19.34 -10.46
CA HIS A 54 4.77 -19.50 -11.87
C HIS A 54 5.15 -18.16 -12.51
N ASP A 55 4.32 -17.13 -12.38
CA ASP A 55 4.53 -15.85 -13.06
C ASP A 55 5.73 -15.07 -12.47
N ALA A 56 6.01 -15.23 -11.18
CA ALA A 56 7.23 -14.72 -10.57
C ALA A 56 8.49 -15.40 -11.12
N ALA A 57 8.47 -16.73 -11.29
CA ALA A 57 9.59 -17.48 -11.89
C ALA A 57 9.85 -17.08 -13.36
N HIS A 58 8.83 -16.57 -14.05
CA HIS A 58 8.92 -16.06 -15.43
C HIS A 58 9.21 -14.56 -15.51
N ASN A 59 9.56 -13.90 -14.41
CA ASN A 59 9.89 -12.48 -14.35
C ASN A 59 8.75 -11.56 -14.84
N LEU A 60 7.49 -11.98 -14.67
CA LEU A 60 6.33 -11.12 -14.97
C LEU A 60 6.01 -10.20 -13.80
N VAL A 61 6.12 -10.74 -12.58
CA VAL A 61 5.79 -10.05 -11.33
C VAL A 61 6.81 -10.33 -10.23
N VAL A 62 6.82 -9.47 -9.22
CA VAL A 62 7.67 -9.55 -8.04
C VAL A 62 6.80 -9.70 -6.80
N GLU A 63 7.21 -10.63 -5.92
CA GLU A 63 6.56 -10.93 -4.64
C GLU A 63 5.03 -11.06 -4.72
N PRO A 64 4.48 -12.02 -5.48
CA PRO A 64 3.04 -12.26 -5.47
C PRO A 64 2.59 -12.80 -4.11
N TYR A 65 1.52 -12.23 -3.55
CA TYR A 65 0.93 -12.67 -2.29
C TYR A 65 -0.59 -12.53 -2.28
N LEU A 66 -1.22 -13.28 -1.37
CA LEU A 66 -2.66 -13.23 -1.15
C LEU A 66 -3.02 -12.03 -0.27
N MET A 67 -3.94 -11.22 -0.77
CA MET A 67 -4.53 -10.09 -0.06
C MET A 67 -5.97 -10.41 0.32
N GLU A 68 -6.28 -10.29 1.61
CA GLU A 68 -7.64 -10.43 2.11
C GLU A 68 -8.50 -9.22 1.72
N VAL A 69 -9.68 -9.48 1.17
CA VAL A 69 -10.65 -8.48 0.74
C VAL A 69 -12.03 -8.78 1.31
N ARG A 70 -12.85 -7.74 1.39
CA ARG A 70 -14.30 -7.85 1.62
C ARG A 70 -15.04 -7.37 0.40
N GLU A 71 -16.20 -7.98 0.14
CA GLU A 71 -17.14 -7.50 -0.87
C GLU A 71 -18.12 -6.50 -0.26
N ALA A 72 -18.24 -5.33 -0.87
CA ALA A 72 -19.27 -4.36 -0.53
C ALA A 72 -19.73 -3.61 -1.78
N GLY A 73 -21.05 -3.60 -2.02
CA GLY A 73 -21.63 -2.88 -3.17
C GLY A 73 -21.12 -3.36 -4.54
N GLY A 74 -20.74 -4.65 -4.65
CA GLY A 74 -20.16 -5.20 -5.87
C GLY A 74 -18.69 -4.83 -6.11
N SER A 75 -18.00 -4.27 -5.12
CA SER A 75 -16.58 -3.94 -5.19
C SER A 75 -15.76 -4.73 -4.18
N LEU A 76 -14.54 -5.09 -4.58
CA LEU A 76 -13.54 -5.71 -3.71
C LEU A 76 -12.78 -4.62 -2.95
N ILE A 77 -12.81 -4.68 -1.63
CA ILE A 77 -12.18 -3.69 -0.76
C ILE A 77 -11.14 -4.39 0.13
N PRO A 78 -9.86 -3.97 0.11
CA PRO A 78 -8.84 -4.53 1.00
C PRO A 78 -9.17 -4.32 2.48
N ILE A 79 -9.00 -5.37 3.27
CA ILE A 79 -9.25 -5.33 4.72
C ILE A 79 -8.17 -4.47 5.42
N ARG A 80 -6.91 -4.65 5.04
CA ARG A 80 -5.76 -3.99 5.68
C ARG A 80 -5.57 -2.57 5.13
N TYR A 81 -5.26 -1.62 6.02
CA TYR A 81 -5.11 -0.20 5.64
C TYR A 81 -3.97 0.04 4.65
N ARG A 82 -2.81 -0.61 4.85
CA ARG A 82 -1.67 -0.54 3.92
C ARG A 82 -2.09 -0.86 2.49
N GLU A 83 -2.91 -1.90 2.33
CA GLU A 83 -3.37 -2.35 1.01
C GLU A 83 -4.38 -1.38 0.39
N ARG A 84 -5.20 -0.71 1.21
CA ARG A 84 -6.04 0.38 0.71
C ARG A 84 -5.21 1.53 0.15
N VAL A 85 -4.15 1.94 0.85
CA VAL A 85 -3.22 2.97 0.37
C VAL A 85 -2.53 2.51 -0.92
N ARG A 86 -2.13 1.24 -0.97
CA ARG A 86 -1.47 0.64 -2.14
C ARG A 86 -2.37 0.63 -3.38
N VAL A 87 -3.66 0.36 -3.23
CA VAL A 87 -4.66 0.43 -4.32
C VAL A 87 -4.96 1.88 -4.71
N SER A 88 -5.08 2.80 -3.74
CA SER A 88 -5.39 4.20 -4.02
C SER A 88 -4.24 4.97 -4.66
N GLY A 89 -3.01 4.45 -4.54
CA GLY A 89 -1.82 5.12 -5.03
C GLY A 89 -1.20 6.08 -4.01
N PRO A 90 -0.18 6.87 -4.42
CA PRO A 90 0.60 7.71 -3.53
C PRO A 90 -0.26 8.74 -2.80
N THR A 91 -0.07 8.91 -1.49
CA THR A 91 -0.84 9.88 -0.68
C THR A 91 -0.25 11.30 -0.71
N ILE A 92 0.93 11.49 -1.29
CA ILE A 92 1.67 12.77 -1.30
C ILE A 92 1.69 13.46 -2.67
N LEU A 93 0.79 13.08 -3.59
CA LEU A 93 0.80 13.54 -5.00
C LEU A 93 0.94 15.07 -5.15
N ASP A 94 0.28 15.85 -4.30
CA ASP A 94 0.32 17.32 -4.33
C ASP A 94 1.62 17.92 -3.77
N ASP A 95 2.35 17.19 -2.94
CA ASP A 95 3.51 17.69 -2.18
C ASP A 95 4.86 17.38 -2.83
N VAL A 96 4.89 16.68 -3.98
CA VAL A 96 6.12 16.30 -4.69
C VAL A 96 6.35 17.18 -5.92
N PRO A 97 7.26 18.17 -5.87
CA PRO A 97 7.59 18.98 -7.03
C PRO A 97 8.10 18.13 -8.19
N GLY A 98 7.46 18.24 -9.35
CA GLY A 98 7.89 17.55 -10.58
C GLY A 98 7.35 16.12 -10.74
N TYR A 99 6.46 15.66 -9.86
CA TYR A 99 5.69 14.45 -10.13
C TYR A 99 4.70 14.71 -11.27
N VAL A 100 4.72 13.83 -12.27
CA VAL A 100 3.72 13.77 -13.34
C VAL A 100 2.99 12.45 -13.17
N GLU A 101 1.67 12.49 -13.00
CA GLU A 101 0.86 11.27 -12.94
C GLU A 101 1.18 10.38 -14.16
N PRO A 102 1.48 9.08 -13.97
CA PRO A 102 1.53 8.18 -15.09
C PRO A 102 0.14 8.20 -15.74
N GLY A 103 0.09 8.59 -17.01
CA GLY A 103 -1.17 8.83 -17.72
C GLY A 103 -2.11 7.63 -17.56
N VAL A 104 -3.23 7.86 -16.87
CA VAL A 104 -4.25 6.83 -16.63
C VAL A 104 -4.70 6.29 -17.98
N ALA A 105 -4.56 4.98 -18.20
CA ALA A 105 -5.09 4.31 -19.38
C ALA A 105 -6.59 4.64 -19.48
N THR A 106 -6.99 5.24 -20.61
CA THR A 106 -8.36 5.72 -20.85
C THR A 106 -9.35 4.56 -20.71
N GLY A 107 -9.99 4.47 -19.54
CA GLY A 107 -10.90 3.36 -19.20
C GLY A 107 -11.08 3.15 -17.69
N ALA A 108 -10.10 3.55 -16.85
CA ALA A 108 -10.25 3.50 -15.41
C ALA A 108 -11.22 4.60 -14.93
N VAL A 109 -12.49 4.23 -14.73
CA VAL A 109 -13.48 5.09 -14.07
C VAL A 109 -13.10 5.19 -12.60
N VAL A 110 -12.22 6.12 -12.27
CA VAL A 110 -12.08 6.60 -10.89
C VAL A 110 -13.39 7.30 -10.55
N ARG A 111 -14.32 6.60 -9.90
CA ARG A 111 -15.46 7.27 -9.26
C ARG A 111 -14.87 8.13 -8.15
N GLN A 112 -14.79 9.43 -8.42
CA GLN A 112 -14.52 10.46 -7.44
C GLN A 112 -15.36 10.14 -6.18
N ALA A 113 -14.71 9.71 -5.11
CA ALA A 113 -15.36 9.68 -3.83
C ALA A 113 -15.65 11.14 -3.48
N HIS A 114 -16.93 11.51 -3.50
CA HIS A 114 -17.40 12.78 -2.95
C HIS A 114 -17.07 12.77 -1.45
N HIS A 115 -15.85 13.18 -1.11
CA HIS A 115 -15.61 13.80 0.18
C HIS A 115 -16.27 15.16 0.10
N ASP A 116 -17.41 15.30 0.78
CA ASP A 116 -18.01 16.59 1.10
C ASP A 116 -17.04 17.36 2.01
N VAL A 117 -16.02 17.94 1.38
CA VAL A 117 -15.14 18.92 2.01
C VAL A 117 -15.92 20.22 1.95
N GLY A 118 -16.67 20.47 3.03
CA GLY A 118 -17.35 21.73 3.25
C GLY A 118 -16.42 22.89 2.90
N ASN A 119 -16.92 23.75 2.02
CA ASN A 119 -16.32 24.99 1.55
C ASN A 119 -15.61 25.76 2.68
N ARG A 120 -14.28 25.62 2.78
CA ARG A 120 -13.43 26.58 3.51
C ARG A 120 -12.92 27.56 2.47
N GLY A 121 -13.48 28.77 2.50
CA GLY A 121 -12.98 29.91 1.75
C GLY A 121 -11.50 30.21 2.06
N PRO A 122 -10.85 31.09 1.29
CA PRO A 122 -9.42 31.33 1.41
C PRO A 122 -9.09 31.94 2.78
N HIS A 123 -8.54 31.14 3.69
CA HIS A 123 -7.94 31.64 4.93
C HIS A 123 -6.69 32.45 4.56
N THR A 124 -6.85 33.77 4.54
CA THR A 124 -5.74 34.71 4.59
C THR A 124 -5.40 34.92 6.07
N GLU A 125 -4.58 34.04 6.63
CA GLU A 125 -3.91 34.29 7.91
C GLU A 125 -2.40 34.32 7.68
N PRO A 126 -1.67 35.32 8.23
CA PRO A 126 -0.22 35.39 8.08
C PRO A 126 0.44 34.24 8.84
N ARG A 127 1.27 33.50 8.09
CA ARG A 127 2.07 32.36 8.51
C ARG A 127 2.94 32.71 9.75
N PRO A 128 2.79 32.04 10.90
CA PRO A 128 3.73 32.22 12.00
C PRO A 128 5.07 31.58 11.64
N GLU A 129 6.14 32.29 11.95
CA GLU A 129 7.52 31.93 11.61
C GLU A 129 7.90 30.53 12.12
N THR A 130 8.70 29.83 11.32
CA THR A 130 9.17 28.47 11.53
C THR A 130 9.90 28.35 12.87
N ARG A 131 9.21 27.89 13.92
CA ARG A 131 9.89 27.43 15.15
C ARG A 131 10.52 26.07 14.86
N THR A 132 11.71 26.11 14.26
CA THR A 132 12.62 24.96 14.17
C THR A 132 12.80 24.41 15.58
N GLN A 133 12.30 23.20 15.85
CA GLN A 133 12.62 22.52 17.09
C GLN A 133 14.13 22.27 17.11
N PRO A 134 14.86 22.65 18.17
CA PRO A 134 16.29 22.34 18.25
C PRO A 134 16.48 20.82 18.26
N ARG A 135 17.47 20.34 17.50
CA ARG A 135 17.90 18.93 17.51
C ARG A 135 18.16 18.49 18.95
N PRO A 136 17.68 17.31 19.39
CA PRO A 136 18.07 16.78 20.68
C PRO A 136 19.58 16.54 20.70
N GLU A 137 20.28 17.08 21.70
CA GLU A 137 21.71 16.82 21.91
C GLU A 137 21.91 15.33 22.19
N LEU A 138 22.80 14.68 21.44
CA LEU A 138 23.28 13.35 21.77
C LEU A 138 23.96 13.41 23.14
N VAL A 139 23.37 12.75 24.14
CA VAL A 139 24.04 12.48 25.41
C VAL A 139 25.12 11.44 25.13
N GLU A 140 26.36 11.90 24.97
CA GLU A 140 27.52 11.02 24.97
C GLU A 140 27.65 10.37 26.35
N GLY A 141 27.54 9.04 26.37
CA GLY A 141 27.67 8.23 27.57
C GLY A 141 29.04 8.46 28.21
N ARG A 142 29.05 9.00 29.42
CA ARG A 142 30.25 9.09 30.25
C ARG A 142 30.68 7.67 30.63
N ALA A 143 31.82 7.23 30.10
CA ALA A 143 32.50 6.02 30.52
C ALA A 143 32.77 6.10 32.03
N ALA A 144 32.21 5.16 32.79
CA ALA A 144 32.57 4.96 34.17
C ALA A 144 33.89 4.19 34.20
N ASP A 145 34.98 4.90 34.45
CA ASP A 145 36.23 4.31 34.93
C ASP A 145 35.95 3.57 36.24
N SER A 146 36.00 2.23 36.20
CA SER A 146 36.12 1.41 37.41
C SER A 146 37.57 0.95 37.52
N THR A 147 38.31 1.73 38.31
CA THR A 147 39.66 1.44 38.78
C THR A 147 39.72 0.07 39.44
N HIS A 148 40.60 -0.77 38.91
CA HIS A 148 41.13 -1.97 39.55
C HIS A 148 41.97 -1.56 40.77
N ALA A 149 41.60 -2.03 41.96
CA ALA A 149 42.49 -2.04 43.13
C ALA A 149 42.31 -3.36 43.90
N GLN A 150 43.31 -4.23 43.78
CA GLN A 150 43.60 -5.35 44.68
C GLN A 150 43.92 -4.83 46.09
N ALA A 151 43.54 -5.56 47.14
CA ALA A 151 44.48 -6.23 48.06
C ALA A 151 43.80 -6.76 49.34
N ALA A 152 44.31 -7.91 49.78
CA ALA A 152 44.20 -8.60 51.08
C ALA A 152 42.92 -9.39 51.38
#